data_AF-A0A1B6K9Y8-F1
#
_entry.id   AF-A0A1B6K9Y8-F1
#
_cell.length_a   1.000
_cell.length_b   1.000
_cell.length_c   1.000
_cell.angle_alpha   90.00
_cell.angle_beta   90.00
_cell.angle_gamma   90.00
#
_symmetry.space_group_name_H-M   'P 1'
#
loop_
_entity.id
_entity.type
_entity.pdbx_description
1 polymer ?
#
loop_
_entity_poly.entity_id
_entity_poly.type
_entity_poly.pdbx_seq_one_letter_code
_entity_poly.pdbx_strand_id
1 'polypeptide(L)'
;MSSSDEAGGIDGTENCSVNRSRFVRLLTENPVVIEKSKIPSITASKKKAWELISQEYSKVTGKVLSISQLSKMLNNLKTIVKKKTDKNATGNKKITLTSWEKDLLLVLTQER
;
A
#
# COMPACT_ATOMS: atom_id res chain seq x y z
N MET A 1 -31.29 24.19 -33.37
CA MET A 1 -32.24 23.29 -32.69
C MET A 1 -31.46 22.05 -32.27
N SER A 2 -31.55 21.74 -30.98
CA SER A 2 -31.20 20.50 -30.22
C SER A 2 -29.77 19.94 -30.35
N SER A 3 -28.91 19.91 -29.31
CA SER A 3 -29.01 19.51 -27.88
C SER A 3 -28.98 17.99 -27.67
N SER A 4 -27.98 17.55 -26.88
CA SER A 4 -27.90 16.40 -25.95
C SER A 4 -26.40 16.11 -25.74
N ASP A 5 -25.74 16.63 -24.70
CA ASP A 5 -25.71 16.14 -23.30
C ASP A 5 -25.49 14.64 -23.19
N GLU A 6 -24.39 14.23 -22.55
CA GLU A 6 -24.41 13.37 -21.36
C GLU A 6 -23.00 13.37 -20.73
N ALA A 7 -22.92 14.00 -19.56
CA ALA A 7 -21.77 14.05 -18.69
C ALA A 7 -21.59 12.68 -17.99
N GLY A 8 -20.57 11.93 -18.39
CA GLY A 8 -20.14 10.72 -17.69
C GLY A 8 -19.19 11.03 -16.54
N GLY A 9 -19.70 11.51 -15.41
CA GLY A 9 -18.97 11.53 -14.14
C GLY A 9 -19.18 10.22 -13.38
N ILE A 10 -18.13 9.40 -13.20
CA ILE A 10 -18.16 8.28 -12.26
C ILE A 10 -16.77 8.10 -11.59
N ASP A 11 -16.74 8.46 -10.31
CA ASP A 11 -16.01 7.84 -9.20
C ASP A 11 -14.49 7.59 -9.30
N GLY A 12 -13.70 8.64 -9.07
CA GLY A 12 -12.25 8.53 -8.88
C GLY A 12 -11.78 8.39 -7.43
N THR A 13 -12.69 8.52 -6.46
CA THR A 13 -12.30 8.78 -5.06
C THR A 13 -12.39 7.51 -4.19
N GLU A 14 -13.36 6.62 -4.41
CA GLU A 14 -13.53 5.41 -3.58
C GLU A 14 -12.50 4.31 -3.94
N ASN A 15 -12.12 4.24 -5.22
CA ASN A 15 -11.14 3.27 -5.72
C ASN A 15 -9.76 3.38 -5.02
N CYS A 16 -9.34 4.56 -4.57
CA CYS A 16 -8.01 4.75 -3.98
C CYS A 16 -7.88 4.04 -2.60
N SER A 17 -8.96 4.00 -1.81
CA SER A 17 -8.99 3.36 -0.49
C SER A 17 -8.98 1.83 -0.59
N VAL A 18 -9.76 1.29 -1.53
CA VAL A 18 -9.85 -0.16 -1.80
C VAL A 18 -8.51 -0.69 -2.32
N ASN A 19 -7.87 0.04 -3.24
CA ASN A 19 -6.56 -0.33 -3.78
C ASN A 19 -5.45 -0.39 -2.71
N ARG A 20 -5.46 0.53 -1.74
CA ARG A 20 -4.50 0.51 -0.61
C ARG A 20 -4.72 -0.69 0.30
N SER A 21 -5.97 -0.97 0.65
CA SER A 21 -6.30 -2.11 1.52
C SER A 21 -5.91 -3.45 0.87
N ARG A 22 -6.16 -3.60 -0.43
CA ARG A 22 -5.75 -4.78 -1.20
C ARG A 22 -4.23 -4.90 -1.30
N PHE A 23 -3.53 -3.79 -1.53
CA PHE A 23 -2.07 -3.78 -1.54
C PHE A 23 -1.48 -4.19 -0.20
N VAL A 24 -2.01 -3.68 0.92
CA VAL A 24 -1.58 -4.07 2.27
C VAL A 24 -1.79 -5.56 2.52
N ARG A 25 -2.88 -6.14 2.01
CA ARG A 25 -3.09 -7.59 2.09
C ARG A 25 -2.05 -8.39 1.29
N LEU A 26 -1.70 -7.96 0.07
CA LEU A 26 -0.62 -8.61 -0.70
C LEU A 26 0.74 -8.52 0.03
N LEU A 27 0.99 -7.43 0.76
CA LEU A 27 2.18 -7.28 1.61
C LEU A 27 2.15 -8.19 2.84
N THR A 28 0.98 -8.39 3.46
CA THR A 28 0.83 -9.33 4.59
C THR A 28 1.11 -10.77 4.16
N GLU A 29 0.78 -11.14 2.92
CA GLU A 29 1.05 -12.46 2.35
C GLU A 29 2.52 -12.64 1.94
N ASN A 30 3.25 -11.53 1.74
CA ASN A 30 4.65 -11.54 1.30
C ASN A 30 5.55 -10.66 2.20
N PRO A 31 5.76 -11.01 3.48
CA PRO A 31 6.49 -10.16 4.43
C PRO A 31 7.95 -9.90 4.05
N VAL A 32 8.55 -10.77 3.22
CA VAL A 32 9.92 -10.62 2.70
C VAL A 32 10.20 -9.26 2.07
N VAL A 33 9.19 -8.61 1.46
CA VAL A 33 9.39 -7.27 0.84
C VAL A 33 9.54 -6.15 1.87
N ILE A 34 9.08 -6.37 3.10
CA ILE A 34 9.14 -5.41 4.20
C ILE A 34 10.47 -5.56 4.97
N GLU A 35 11.03 -6.77 4.97
CA GLU A 35 12.27 -7.12 5.66
C GLU A 35 13.40 -6.14 5.42
N LYS A 36 14.09 -5.72 6.49
CA LYS A 36 15.21 -4.78 6.40
C LYS A 36 16.56 -5.47 6.17
N SER A 37 16.58 -6.67 5.60
CA SER A 37 17.82 -7.39 5.33
C SER A 37 18.46 -7.01 3.98
N LYS A 38 19.79 -6.84 3.95
CA LYS A 38 20.59 -6.61 2.74
C LYS A 38 21.33 -7.87 2.26
N ILE A 39 21.00 -9.03 2.82
CA ILE A 39 21.62 -10.29 2.43
C ILE A 39 21.24 -10.58 0.96
N PRO A 40 22.19 -10.96 0.09
CA PRO A 40 21.93 -11.17 -1.34
C PRO A 40 20.85 -12.22 -1.60
N SER A 41 20.81 -13.29 -0.80
CA SER A 41 19.75 -14.31 -0.83
C SER A 41 18.35 -13.70 -0.62
N ILE A 42 18.20 -12.88 0.42
CA ILE A 42 16.93 -12.21 0.74
C ILE A 42 16.61 -11.13 -0.29
N THR A 43 17.61 -10.47 -0.85
CA THR A 43 17.42 -9.47 -1.91
C THR A 43 16.89 -10.10 -3.20
N ALA A 44 17.35 -11.30 -3.55
CA ALA A 44 16.79 -12.08 -4.66
C ALA A 44 15.33 -12.49 -4.38
N SER A 45 15.04 -12.96 -3.16
CA SER A 45 13.67 -13.31 -2.74
C SER A 45 12.73 -12.09 -2.74
N LYS A 46 13.23 -10.91 -2.35
CA LYS A 46 12.49 -9.64 -2.43
C LYS A 46 12.13 -9.27 -3.85
N LYS A 47 13.07 -9.41 -4.78
CA LYS A 47 12.81 -9.10 -6.19
C LYS A 47 11.69 -9.99 -6.74
N LYS A 48 11.75 -11.31 -6.45
CA LYS A 48 10.69 -12.26 -6.82
C LYS A 48 9.35 -11.90 -6.18
N ALA A 49 9.34 -11.57 -4.89
CA ALA A 49 8.12 -11.16 -4.20
C ALA A 49 7.52 -9.86 -4.79
N TRP A 50 8.35 -8.89 -5.18
CA TRP A 50 7.89 -7.69 -5.89
C TRP A 50 7.28 -7.98 -7.26
N GLU A 51 7.85 -8.93 -8.01
CA GLU A 51 7.30 -9.37 -9.29
C GLU A 51 5.93 -10.01 -9.11
N LEU A 52 5.77 -10.89 -8.10
CA LEU A 52 4.47 -11.49 -7.76
C LEU A 52 3.44 -10.43 -7.33
N ILE A 53 3.82 -9.52 -6.44
CA ILE A 53 2.93 -8.43 -6.00
C ILE A 53 2.53 -7.55 -7.19
N SER A 54 3.46 -7.25 -8.11
CA SER A 54 3.15 -6.46 -9.31
C SER A 54 2.15 -7.17 -10.22
N GLN A 55 2.30 -8.49 -10.41
CA GLN A 55 1.36 -9.29 -11.19
C GLN A 55 -0.03 -9.33 -10.54
N GLU A 56 -0.10 -9.67 -9.26
CA GLU A 56 -1.38 -9.75 -8.52
C GLU A 56 -2.07 -8.40 -8.42
N TYR A 57 -1.31 -7.33 -8.17
CA TYR A 57 -1.83 -5.98 -8.16
C TYR A 57 -2.36 -5.56 -9.53
N SER A 58 -1.65 -5.90 -10.62
CA SER A 58 -2.10 -5.61 -11.98
C SER A 58 -3.38 -6.36 -12.35
N LYS A 59 -3.52 -7.63 -11.93
CA LYS A 59 -4.74 -8.43 -12.12
C LYS A 59 -5.94 -7.81 -11.41
N VAL A 60 -5.74 -7.34 -10.18
CA VAL A 60 -6.83 -6.82 -9.34
C VAL A 60 -7.23 -5.39 -9.74
N THR A 61 -6.27 -4.53 -10.02
CA THR A 61 -6.52 -3.10 -10.26
C THR A 61 -6.66 -2.77 -11.76
N GLY A 62 -6.29 -3.70 -12.65
CA GLY A 62 -6.20 -3.46 -14.10
C GLY A 62 -5.10 -2.47 -14.50
N LYS A 63 -4.26 -2.05 -13.54
CA LYS A 63 -3.21 -1.04 -13.73
C LYS A 63 -1.85 -1.68 -13.60
N VAL A 64 -1.04 -1.56 -14.65
CA VAL A 64 0.35 -1.99 -14.63
C VAL A 64 1.18 -0.95 -13.90
N LEU A 65 1.68 -1.31 -12.71
CA LEU A 65 2.63 -0.49 -11.96
C LEU A 65 4.00 -1.14 -11.95
N SER A 66 5.03 -0.32 -12.16
CA SER A 66 6.41 -0.78 -12.03
C SER A 66 6.76 -1.06 -10.57
N ILE A 67 7.76 -1.90 -10.34
CA ILE A 67 8.28 -2.21 -9.00
C ILE A 67 8.70 -0.92 -8.26
N SER A 68 9.27 0.06 -8.98
CA SER A 68 9.65 1.34 -8.38
C SER A 68 8.45 2.16 -7.91
N GLN A 69 7.35 2.15 -8.66
CA GLN A 69 6.10 2.80 -8.25
C GLN A 69 5.46 2.10 -7.06
N LEU A 70 5.42 0.76 -7.04
CA LEU A 70 4.91 -0.03 -5.92
C LEU A 70 5.75 0.17 -4.65
N SER A 71 7.07 0.21 -4.79
CA SER A 71 8.00 0.51 -3.70
C SER A 71 7.80 1.93 -3.16
N LYS A 72 7.63 2.92 -4.05
CA LYS A 72 7.29 4.29 -3.64
C LYS A 72 5.95 4.35 -2.92
N MET A 73 4.95 3.63 -3.40
CA MET A 73 3.64 3.54 -2.75
C MET A 73 3.77 2.93 -1.36
N LEU A 74 4.51 1.84 -1.21
CA LEU A 74 4.81 1.24 0.09
C LEU A 74 5.48 2.24 1.04
N ASN A 75 6.50 2.96 0.59
CA ASN A 75 7.20 3.94 1.42
C ASN A 75 6.29 5.11 1.85
N ASN A 76 5.39 5.55 0.97
CA ASN A 76 4.38 6.55 1.31
C ASN A 76 3.41 6.03 2.37
N LEU A 77 2.89 4.80 2.22
CA LEU A 77 1.99 4.18 3.20
C LEU A 77 2.69 4.00 4.56
N LYS A 78 3.95 3.54 4.57
CA LYS A 78 4.78 3.45 5.78
C LYS A 78 4.93 4.82 6.46
N THR A 79 5.18 5.87 5.68
CA THR A 79 5.32 7.24 6.20
C THR A 79 4.03 7.74 6.82
N ILE A 80 2.89 7.51 6.17
CA ILE A 80 1.56 7.91 6.68
C ILE A 80 1.29 7.22 8.02
N VAL A 81 1.46 5.89 8.08
CA VAL A 81 1.25 5.13 9.32
C VAL A 81 2.19 5.62 10.42
N LYS A 82 3.50 5.73 10.13
CA LYS A 82 4.50 6.21 11.10
C LYS A 82 4.14 7.58 11.65
N LYS A 83 3.75 8.53 10.80
CA LYS A 83 3.35 9.88 11.20
C LYS A 83 2.14 9.88 12.13
N LYS A 84 1.16 9.00 11.90
CA LYS A 84 -0.03 8.86 12.76
C LYS A 84 0.26 8.13 14.07
N THR A 85 1.23 7.22 14.07
CA THR A 85 1.63 6.46 15.27
C THR A 85 2.74 7.13 16.08
N ASP A 86 3.27 8.25 15.61
CA ASP A 86 4.37 8.96 16.27
C ASP A 86 3.87 9.65 17.55
N LYS A 87 4.24 9.07 18.69
CA LYS A 87 3.86 9.56 20.02
C LYS A 87 4.35 11.00 20.28
N ASN A 88 5.47 11.41 19.68
CA ASN A 88 6.01 12.75 19.87
C ASN A 88 5.26 13.80 19.04
N ALA A 89 4.67 13.40 17.91
CA ALA A 89 3.94 14.29 17.02
C ALA A 89 2.45 14.43 17.36
N THR A 90 1.84 13.38 17.93
CA THR A 90 0.37 13.34 18.06
C THR A 90 -0.15 14.13 19.27
N GLY A 91 0.69 14.42 20.27
CA GLY A 91 0.23 14.94 21.57
C GLY A 91 -0.83 14.01 22.17
N ASN A 92 -1.54 14.42 23.21
CA ASN A 92 -2.58 13.60 23.87
C ASN A 92 -3.84 13.31 23.00
N LYS A 93 -3.74 13.39 21.66
CA LYS A 93 -4.84 13.11 20.73
C LYS A 93 -4.98 11.61 20.50
N LYS A 94 -6.22 11.14 20.47
CA LYS A 94 -6.56 9.75 20.18
C LYS A 94 -6.18 9.40 18.74
N ILE A 95 -5.32 8.39 18.57
CA ILE A 95 -4.91 7.90 17.25
C ILE A 95 -6.06 7.10 16.64
N THR A 96 -6.61 7.57 15.52
CA THR A 96 -7.59 6.83 14.72
C THR A 96 -6.91 6.25 13.48
N LEU A 97 -6.65 4.94 13.50
CA LEU A 97 -6.13 4.19 12.35
C LEU A 97 -7.28 3.54 11.59
N THR A 98 -7.25 3.65 10.26
CA THR A 98 -8.10 2.89 9.35
C THR A 98 -7.70 1.42 9.34
N SER A 99 -8.58 0.54 8.84
CA SER A 99 -8.36 -0.92 8.87
C SER A 99 -7.04 -1.33 8.22
N TRP A 100 -6.75 -0.83 7.01
CA TRP A 100 -5.50 -1.13 6.32
C TRP A 100 -4.25 -0.54 7.02
N GLU A 101 -4.39 0.57 7.76
CA GLU A 101 -3.28 1.13 8.54
C GLU A 101 -2.92 0.24 9.73
N LYS A 102 -3.93 -0.39 10.36
CA LYS A 102 -3.73 -1.38 11.42
C LYS A 102 -3.05 -2.62 10.90
N ASP A 103 -3.50 -3.15 9.75
CA ASP A 103 -2.90 -4.33 9.13
C ASP A 103 -1.44 -4.07 8.74
N LEU A 104 -1.15 -2.90 8.16
CA LEU A 104 0.22 -2.52 7.81
C LEU A 104 1.09 -2.33 9.07
N LEU A 105 0.54 -1.73 10.14
CA LEU A 105 1.25 -1.56 11.40
C LEU A 105 1.56 -2.90 12.07
N LEU A 106 0.64 -3.86 12.02
CA LEU A 106 0.84 -5.21 12.56
C LEU A 106 2.05 -5.88 11.90
N VAL A 107 2.10 -5.88 10.57
CA VAL A 107 3.22 -6.48 9.83
C VAL A 107 4.54 -5.76 10.10
N LEU A 108 4.52 -4.42 10.20
CA LEU A 108 5.71 -3.64 10.53
C LEU A 108 6.23 -3.87 11.96
N THR A 109 5.34 -4.27 12.87
CA THR A 109 5.68 -4.49 14.29
C THR A 109 6.12 -5.94 14.55
N GLN A 110 5.67 -6.89 13.72
CA GLN A 110 6.13 -8.29 13.73
C GLN A 110 7.61 -8.46 13.34
N GLU A 111 8.26 -7.46 12.76
CA GLU A 111 9.71 -7.47 12.47
C GLU A 111 10.60 -7.03 13.65
N ARG A 112 10.09 -7.08 14.89
CA ARG A 112 10.88 -6.80 16.10
C ARG A 112 11.38 -8.05 16.80
#